data_AF-A0A940EE76-F1
#
_entry.id   AF-A0A940EE76-F1
#
_cell.length_a   1.000
_cell.length_b   1.000
_cell.length_c   1.000
_cell.angle_alpha   90.00
_cell.angle_beta   90.00
_cell.angle_gamma   90.00
#
_symmetry.space_group_name_H-M   'P 1'
#
loop_
_entity.id
_entity.type
_entity.pdbx_description
1 polymer ?
#
loop_
_entity_poly.entity_id
_entity_poly.type
_entity_poly.pdbx_seq_one_letter_code
_entity_poly.pdbx_strand_id
1 'polypeptide(L)' 'MGIGDMHLTRIEPEDNLHRFYSLEIVRGLFGEWGLTRNWGRIGSAGQARTDWFDTEAEAKDARFTLHMAKAKRGYA' A
#
# COMPACT_ATOMS: atom_id res chain seq x y z
N MET A 1 -13.05 -7.67 3.13
CA MET A 1 -11.87 -8.56 3.10
C MET A 1 -11.25 -8.37 1.73
N GLY A 2 -10.36 -7.38 1.60
CA GLY A 2 -9.74 -7.05 0.31
C GLY A 2 -8.90 -8.22 -0.20
N ILE A 3 -8.91 -8.41 -1.51
CA ILE A 3 -8.22 -9.53 -2.14
C ILE A 3 -6.74 -9.14 -2.28
N GLY A 4 -5.91 -9.65 -1.37
CA GLY A 4 -4.45 -9.47 -1.38
C GLY A 4 -3.99 -8.16 -0.75
N ASP A 5 -4.01 -8.11 0.58
CA ASP A 5 -3.27 -7.11 1.33
C ASP A 5 -1.78 -7.42 1.27
N MET A 6 -0.97 -6.38 1.13
CA MET A 6 0.49 -6.48 1.11
C MET A 6 1.03 -5.48 2.11
N HIS A 7 1.70 -5.98 3.15
CA HIS A 7 2.31 -5.18 4.18
C HIS A 7 3.83 -5.18 4.00
N LEU A 8 4.40 -3.98 3.88
CA LEU A 8 5.83 -3.77 3.74
C LEU A 8 6.33 -2.96 4.94
N THR A 9 7.51 -3.28 5.42
CA THR A 9 8.17 -2.58 6.52
C THR A 9 9.52 -2.07 6.09
N ARG A 10 9.95 -0.96 6.70
CA ARG A 10 11.33 -0.48 6.61
C ARG A 10 11.79 -0.12 8.01
N ILE A 11 12.77 -0.87 8.48
CA ILE A 11 13.34 -0.78 9.83
C ILE A 11 14.84 -0.61 9.71
N GLU A 12 15.31 0.61 9.94
CA GLU A 12 16.73 0.97 10.01
C GLU A 12 16.95 1.66 11.38
N PRO A 13 17.43 0.91 12.40
CA PRO A 13 17.58 1.43 13.75
C PRO A 13 18.56 2.60 13.85
N GLU A 14 19.63 2.57 13.04
CA GLU A 14 20.70 3.58 13.02
C GLU A 14 20.18 4.96 12.60
N ASP A 15 19.13 4.99 11.76
CA ASP A 15 18.52 6.21 11.23
C ASP A 15 17.17 6.57 11.90
N ASN A 16 16.77 5.88 12.97
CA ASN A 16 15.45 6.02 13.62
C ASN A 16 14.28 5.88 12.62
N LEU A 17 14.46 5.01 11.62
CA LEU A 17 13.49 4.72 10.57
C LEU A 17 12.74 3.45 10.94
N HIS A 18 11.50 3.64 11.39
CA HIS A 18 10.61 2.54 11.79
C HIS A 18 9.23 2.78 11.17
N ARG A 19 9.09 2.42 9.89
CA ARG A 19 7.92 2.76 9.06
C ARG A 19 7.29 1.54 8.43
N PHE A 20 5.97 1.62 8.22
CA PHE A 20 5.21 0.64 7.45
C PHE A 20 4.63 1.28 6.19
N TYR A 21 4.30 0.42 5.23
CA TYR A 21 3.55 0.74 4.04
C TYR A 21 2.68 -0.47 3.68
N SER A 22 1.36 -0.32 3.67
CA SER A 22 0.45 -1.37 3.22
C SER A 22 -0.29 -0.97 1.95
N LEU A 23 -0.60 -1.97 1.13
CA LEU A 23 -1.30 -1.85 -0.13
C LEU A 23 -2.41 -2.91 -0.17
N GLU A 24 -3.65 -2.49 -0.39
CA GLU A 24 -4.83 -3.36 -0.45
C GLU A 24 -5.68 -3.01 -1.67
N ILE A 25 -6.04 -4.03 -2.45
CA ILE A 25 -7.04 -3.87 -3.51
C ILE A 25 -8.42 -4.01 -2.87
N VAL A 26 -9.24 -2.99 -3.05
CA VAL A 26 -10.61 -2.93 -2.56
C VAL A 26 -11.58 -2.83 -3.73
N ARG A 27 -12.81 -3.26 -3.50
CA ARG A 27 -13.91 -3.06 -4.45
C ARG A 27 -14.86 -2.02 -3.85
N GLY A 28 -15.16 -0.97 -4.60
CA GLY A 28 -16.12 0.03 -4.18
C GLY A 28 -17.55 -0.47 -4.31
N LEU A 29 -18.48 0.27 -3.70
CA LEU A 29 -19.89 -0.11 -3.61
C LEU A 29 -20.58 -0.11 -4.98
N PHE A 30 -20.07 0.66 -5.93
CA PHE A 30 -20.63 0.78 -7.27
C PHE A 30 -19.89 -0.08 -8.32
N GLY A 31 -19.05 -1.02 -7.87
CA GLY A 31 -18.32 -1.93 -8.76
C GLY A 31 -16.98 -1.42 -9.27
N GLU A 32 -16.60 -0.19 -8.90
CA GLU A 32 -15.26 0.38 -9.09
C GLU A 32 -14.18 -0.40 -8.32
N TRP A 33 -12.93 -0.28 -8.78
CA TRP A 33 -11.78 -0.91 -8.15
C TRP A 33 -10.90 0.14 -7.49
N GLY A 34 -10.45 -0.11 -6.28
CA GLY A 34 -9.62 0.82 -5.52
C GLY A 34 -8.30 0.19 -5.10
N LEU A 35 -7.26 1.01 -5.04
CA LEU A 35 -6.02 0.68 -4.34
C LEU A 35 -5.93 1.56 -3.10
N THR A 36 -6.16 0.97 -1.94
CA THR A 36 -5.93 1.60 -0.65
C THR A 36 -4.47 1.43 -0.26
N ARG A 37 -3.80 2.54 -0.01
CA ARG A 37 -2.45 2.60 0.55
C ARG A 37 -2.49 3.18 1.95
N ASN A 38 -1.84 2.51 2.91
CA ASN A 38 -1.63 3.05 4.24
C ASN A 38 -0.13 3.16 4.54
N TRP A 39 0.29 4.21 5.23
CA TRP A 39 1.69 4.40 5.58
C TRP A 39 1.85 5.19 6.86
N GLY A 40 2.93 4.93 7.60
CA GLY A 40 3.17 5.63 8.85
C GLY A 40 4.38 5.11 9.57
N ARG A 41 4.58 5.59 10.80
CA ARG A 41 5.50 4.93 11.73
C ARG A 41 4.82 3.70 12.30
N ILE A 42 5.54 2.59 12.43
CA ILE A 42 5.02 1.38 13.08
C ILE A 42 4.66 1.74 14.53
N GLY A 43 3.46 1.35 14.96
CA GLY A 43 2.87 1.74 16.25
C GLY A 43 2.02 3.02 16.21
N SER A 44 1.80 3.62 15.03
CA SER A 44 0.88 4.75 14.83
C SER A 44 -0.23 4.40 13.85
N ALA A 45 -1.33 5.15 13.89
CA ALA A 45 -2.44 5.00 12.93
C ALA A 45 -2.03 5.28 11.47
N GLY A 46 -0.95 6.07 11.27
CA GLY A 46 -0.46 6.44 9.95
C GLY A 46 -1.45 7.32 9.16
N GLN A 47 -1.33 7.25 7.83
CA GLN A 47 -2.18 7.92 6.86
C GLN A 47 -2.68 6.89 5.86
N ALA A 48 -3.88 7.11 5.35
CA ALA A 48 -4.53 6.26 4.36
C ALA A 48 -4.90 7.09 3.14
N ARG A 49 -4.81 6.49 1.95
CA ARG A 49 -5.37 7.05 0.72
C ARG A 49 -5.83 5.93 -0.19
N THR A 50 -7.00 6.10 -0.79
CA THR A 50 -7.50 5.22 -1.83
C THR A 50 -7.45 5.93 -3.17
N ASP A 51 -6.85 5.30 -4.16
CA ASP A 51 -6.89 5.72 -5.55
C ASP A 51 -7.85 4.77 -6.30
N TRP A 52 -8.82 5.31 -7.03
CA TRP A 52 -9.88 4.55 -7.70
C TRP A 52 -9.60 4.38 -9.20
N PHE A 53 -10.06 3.26 -9.74
CA PHE A 53 -9.83 2.77 -11.10
C PHE A 53 -11.10 2.11 -11.63
N ASP A 54 -11.24 2.11 -12.95
CA ASP A 54 -12.41 1.52 -13.62
C ASP A 54 -12.31 -0.02 -13.65
N THR A 55 -11.09 -0.56 -13.66
CA THR A 55 -10.84 -2.01 -13.77
C THR A 55 -9.93 -2.57 -12.66
N GLU A 56 -10.10 -3.86 -12.37
CA GLU A 56 -9.23 -4.58 -11.42
C GLU A 56 -7.77 -4.62 -11.90
N ALA A 57 -7.57 -4.72 -13.22
CA ALA A 57 -6.26 -4.77 -13.84
C ALA A 57 -5.47 -3.49 -13.59
N GLU A 58 -6.10 -2.32 -13.77
CA GLU A 58 -5.47 -1.02 -13.49
C GLU A 58 -5.08 -0.89 -12.02
N ALA A 59 -5.96 -1.31 -11.11
CA ALA A 59 -5.66 -1.29 -9.68
C ALA A 59 -4.48 -2.22 -9.32
N LYS A 60 -4.41 -3.41 -9.95
CA LYS A 60 -3.31 -4.37 -9.80
C LYS A 60 -1.99 -3.83 -10.37
N ASP A 61 -2.01 -3.18 -11.52
CA ASP A 61 -0.83 -2.57 -12.15
C ASP A 61 -0.30 -1.40 -11.33
N ALA A 62 -1.19 -0.57 -10.78
CA ALA A 62 -0.84 0.49 -9.84
C ALA A 62 -0.22 -0.08 -8.56
N ARG A 63 -0.76 -1.18 -8.03
CA ARG A 63 -0.20 -1.89 -6.86
C ARG A 63 1.20 -2.41 -7.15
N PHE A 64 1.41 -3.06 -8.29
CA PHE A 64 2.71 -3.58 -8.69
C PHE A 64 3.74 -2.45 -8.85
N THR A 65 3.35 -1.36 -9.51
CA THR A 65 4.21 -0.18 -9.69
C THR A 65 4.63 0.42 -8.35
N LEU A 66 3.68 0.60 -7.41
CA LEU A 66 3.98 1.11 -6.08
C LEU A 66 4.82 0.14 -5.26
N HIS A 67 4.55 -1.16 -5.35
CA HIS A 67 5.36 -2.20 -4.69
C HIS A 67 6.82 -2.10 -5.13
N MET A 68 7.07 -2.12 -6.45
CA MET A 68 8.43 -2.06 -7.00
C MET A 68 9.13 -0.75 -6.62
N ALA A 69 8.41 0.37 -6.61
CA ALA A 69 8.96 1.65 -6.18
C ALA A 69 9.34 1.67 -4.69
N LYS A 70 8.60 0.95 -3.83
CA LYS A 70 8.89 0.83 -2.40
C LYS A 70 9.98 -0.20 -2.10
N ALA A 71 10.01 -1.31 -2.81
CA ALA A 71 11.09 -2.29 -2.75
C ALA A 71 12.45 -1.65 -3.07
N LYS A 72 12.53 -0.82 -4.12
CA LYS A 72 13.72 -0.02 -4.44
C LYS A 72 14.14 0.97 -3.34
N ARG A 73 13.26 1.28 -2.39
CA ARG A 73 13.52 2.17 -1.24
C ARG A 73 13.80 1.41 0.05
N GLY A 74 14.00 0.09 -0.02
CA GLY A 74 14.31 -0.76 1.15
C GLY A 74 13.09 -1.20 1.96
N TYR A 75 11.88 -1.07 1.40
CA TYR A 75 10.69 -1.67 2.01
C TYR A 75 10.60 -3.15 1.62
N ALA A 76 10.48 -4.04 2.61
CA ALA A 76 10.35 -5.48 2.43
C ALA A 76 9.13 -6.02 3.18
#